data_AF-A0A1G3YWS7-F1
#
_entry.id   AF-A0A1G3YWS7-F1
#
_cell.length_a   1.000
_cell.length_b   1.000
_cell.length_c   1.000
_cell.angle_alpha   90.00
_cell.angle_beta   90.00
_cell.angle_gamma   90.00
#
_symmetry.space_group_name_H-M   'P 1'
#
loop_
_entity.id
_entity.type
_entity.pdbx_description
1 polymer ?
#
loop_
_entity_poly.entity_id
_entity_poly.type
_entity_poly.pdbx_seq_one_letter_code
_entity_poly.pdbx_strand_id
1 'polypeptide(L)'
;MPLPDWRDVPVIINNRNRFSTTRGMIEWLLPVGCRRVVVLDNDSTYPPLLEYYRSLAGEPRVEVKFLGKNQGAYALWECGSLRQLIRGYYVYTDSDLLPAVGCPDDFMQRFLETLRQHPEVQKVGFGLLIDDIPDDFEKKRTVVITESAYWKRPLPEGGFFEAPIDTTFALYAPFQKGGPGLRALRSDYPYLLRHLPWYVERGREDDEERYYREHANSFSSSNVNFALKD
;
A
#
# COMPACT_ATOMS: atom_id res chain seq x y z
N MET A 1 13.14 0.30 21.81
CA MET A 1 14.01 0.72 20.69
C MET A 1 13.73 2.19 20.42
N PRO A 2 14.73 3.07 20.26
CA PRO A 2 14.47 4.45 19.88
C PRO A 2 13.72 4.49 18.53
N LEU A 3 12.89 5.51 18.33
CA LEU A 3 12.26 5.71 17.02
C LEU A 3 13.36 6.08 15.99
N PRO A 4 13.32 5.52 14.78
CA PRO A 4 14.19 5.96 13.71
C PRO A 4 13.81 7.37 13.24
N ASP A 5 14.70 8.01 12.49
CA ASP A 5 14.29 9.12 11.63
C ASP A 5 13.26 8.59 10.62
N TRP A 6 12.06 9.16 10.61
CA TRP A 6 10.96 8.70 9.79
C TRP A 6 11.31 8.70 8.30
N ARG A 7 12.22 9.59 7.88
CA ARG A 7 12.70 9.70 6.50
C ARG A 7 13.50 8.48 6.04
N ASP A 8 14.09 7.73 6.97
CA ASP A 8 14.91 6.54 6.67
C ASP A 8 14.14 5.22 6.78
N VAL A 9 12.88 5.28 7.23
CA VAL A 9 12.01 4.10 7.23
C VAL A 9 11.81 3.65 5.77
N PRO A 10 12.17 2.41 5.42
CA PRO A 10 12.01 1.92 4.06
C PRO A 10 10.53 1.84 3.71
N VAL A 11 10.15 2.44 2.57
CA VAL A 11 8.83 2.26 1.95
C VAL A 11 8.95 1.22 0.86
N ILE A 12 8.36 0.04 1.11
CA ILE A 12 8.51 -1.13 0.26
C ILE A 12 7.22 -1.28 -0.57
N ILE A 13 7.32 -0.99 -1.86
CA ILE A 13 6.20 -0.99 -2.81
C ILE A 13 6.18 -2.34 -3.53
N ASN A 14 5.08 -3.08 -3.41
CA ASN A 14 4.86 -4.31 -4.16
C ASN A 14 4.25 -3.98 -5.52
N ASN A 15 4.94 -4.33 -6.61
CA ASN A 15 4.46 -4.00 -7.95
C ASN A 15 4.50 -5.21 -8.90
N ARG A 16 3.52 -5.26 -9.79
CA ARG A 16 3.52 -6.10 -10.99
C ARG A 16 2.79 -5.35 -12.09
N ASN A 17 3.47 -5.01 -13.18
CA ASN A 17 2.92 -4.39 -14.39
C ASN A 17 2.16 -3.05 -14.20
N ARG A 18 2.17 -2.43 -13.01
CA ARG A 18 1.61 -1.10 -12.80
C ARG A 18 2.71 -0.04 -12.95
N PHE A 19 2.64 0.73 -14.02
CA PHE A 19 3.56 1.83 -14.30
C PHE A 19 3.06 3.13 -13.68
N SER A 20 1.90 3.61 -14.12
CA SER A 20 1.42 4.95 -13.80
C SER A 20 1.25 5.15 -12.30
N THR A 21 0.72 4.15 -11.60
CA THR A 21 0.48 4.23 -10.16
C THR A 21 1.77 4.11 -9.35
N THR A 22 2.67 3.19 -9.72
CA THR A 22 4.01 3.08 -9.10
C THR A 22 4.82 4.35 -9.26
N ARG A 23 4.76 4.96 -10.45
CA ARG A 23 5.40 6.24 -10.73
C ARG A 23 4.82 7.34 -9.85
N GLY A 24 3.50 7.49 -9.83
CA GLY A 24 2.83 8.49 -8.99
C GLY A 24 3.16 8.33 -7.50
N MET A 25 3.28 7.09 -7.03
CA MET A 25 3.63 6.81 -5.64
C MET A 25 5.08 7.25 -5.32
N ILE A 26 6.03 6.99 -6.21
CA ILE A 26 7.41 7.47 -6.06
C ILE A 26 7.45 9.01 -6.13
N GLU A 27 6.75 9.62 -7.08
CA GLU A 27 6.64 11.08 -7.23
C GLU A 27 5.96 11.75 -6.03
N TRP A 28 5.12 11.03 -5.26
CA TRP A 28 4.58 11.48 -4.00
C TRP A 28 5.58 11.34 -2.83
N LEU A 29 6.20 10.17 -2.68
CA LEU A 29 7.03 9.85 -1.51
C LEU A 29 8.34 10.65 -1.47
N LEU A 30 8.95 10.93 -2.62
CA LEU A 30 10.25 11.60 -2.66
C LEU A 30 10.16 13.08 -2.21
N PRO A 31 9.18 13.90 -2.67
CA PRO A 31 8.98 15.26 -2.17
C PRO A 31 8.54 15.32 -0.71
N VAL A 32 7.73 14.36 -0.24
CA VAL A 32 7.38 14.22 1.18
C VAL A 32 8.63 14.12 2.05
N GLY A 33 9.72 13.54 1.54
CA GLY A 33 11.02 13.45 2.21
C GLY A 33 11.45 12.03 2.53
N CYS A 34 10.73 11.00 2.06
CA CYS A 34 11.18 9.62 2.16
C CYS A 34 12.50 9.44 1.41
N ARG A 35 13.52 8.94 2.11
CA ARG A 35 14.88 8.74 1.58
C ARG A 35 15.16 7.31 1.15
N ARG A 36 14.23 6.39 1.41
CA ARG A 36 14.41 4.97 1.13
C ARG A 36 13.13 4.34 0.60
N VAL A 37 12.98 4.31 -0.71
CA VAL A 37 11.90 3.62 -1.41
C VAL A 37 12.47 2.36 -2.05
N VAL A 38 11.83 1.22 -1.84
CA VAL A 38 12.21 -0.06 -2.42
C VAL A 38 11.04 -0.59 -3.22
N VAL A 39 11.16 -0.71 -4.54
CA VAL A 39 10.16 -1.35 -5.38
C VAL A 39 10.49 -2.83 -5.50
N LEU A 40 9.59 -3.70 -5.07
CA LEU A 40 9.65 -5.13 -5.33
C LEU A 40 8.94 -5.41 -6.65
N ASP A 41 9.70 -5.73 -7.69
CA ASP A 41 9.14 -6.10 -8.97
C ASP A 41 8.80 -7.60 -8.99
N ASN A 42 7.51 -7.92 -8.95
CA ASN A 42 6.96 -9.27 -9.04
C ASN A 42 6.88 -9.75 -10.49
N ASP A 43 8.03 -9.74 -11.16
CA ASP A 43 8.18 -10.31 -12.50
C ASP A 43 7.29 -9.60 -13.52
N SER A 44 7.47 -8.28 -13.61
CA SER A 44 6.76 -7.46 -14.58
C SER A 44 7.31 -7.67 -15.98
N THR A 45 6.41 -7.64 -16.95
CA THR A 45 6.69 -7.75 -18.38
C THR A 45 6.27 -6.52 -19.15
N TYR A 46 5.57 -5.56 -18.52
CA TYR A 46 5.09 -4.34 -19.17
C TYR A 46 6.24 -3.43 -19.61
N PRO A 47 6.50 -3.23 -20.93
CA PRO A 47 7.71 -2.55 -21.38
C PRO A 47 7.87 -1.10 -20.87
N PRO A 48 6.82 -0.26 -20.82
CA PRO A 48 6.96 1.09 -20.26
C PRO A 48 7.38 1.12 -18.79
N LEU A 49 6.91 0.17 -17.97
CA LEU A 49 7.36 0.02 -16.59
C LEU A 49 8.84 -0.33 -16.50
N LEU A 50 9.30 -1.27 -17.34
CA LEU A 50 10.70 -1.70 -17.34
C LEU A 50 11.64 -0.58 -17.80
N GLU A 51 11.21 0.25 -18.75
CA GLU A 51 11.94 1.45 -19.15
C GLU A 51 11.98 2.48 -18.01
N TYR A 52 10.85 2.70 -17.33
CA TYR A 52 10.79 3.57 -16.16
C TYR A 52 11.76 3.12 -15.05
N TYR A 53 11.81 1.83 -14.73
CA TYR A 53 12.78 1.31 -13.76
C TYR A 53 14.23 1.60 -14.14
N ARG A 54 14.60 1.51 -15.43
CA ARG A 54 15.94 1.89 -15.88
C ARG A 54 16.21 3.37 -15.68
N SER A 55 15.21 4.22 -15.89
CA SER A 55 15.33 5.67 -15.67
C SER A 55 15.58 6.03 -14.21
N LEU A 56 15.16 5.19 -13.26
CA LEU A 56 15.37 5.39 -11.82
C LEU A 56 16.79 5.08 -11.35
N ALA A 57 17.68 4.53 -12.20
CA ALA A 57 19.04 4.15 -11.80
C ALA A 57 19.89 5.32 -11.27
N GLY A 58 19.53 6.56 -11.60
CA GLY A 58 20.18 7.77 -11.09
C GLY A 58 19.59 8.36 -9.80
N GLU A 59 18.48 7.82 -9.29
CA GLU A 59 17.81 8.29 -8.07
C GLU A 59 18.28 7.46 -6.86
N PRO A 60 19.20 7.98 -6.02
CA PRO A 60 19.81 7.20 -4.93
C PRO A 60 18.83 6.80 -3.82
N ARG A 61 17.64 7.42 -3.76
CA ARG A 61 16.61 7.10 -2.76
C ARG A 61 15.73 5.92 -3.18
N VAL A 62 15.80 5.48 -4.44
CA VAL A 62 14.92 4.43 -4.99
C VAL A 62 15.74 3.21 -5.39
N GLU A 63 15.38 2.05 -4.86
CA GLU A 63 15.96 0.76 -5.25
C GLU A 63 14.87 -0.11 -5.89
N VAL A 64 15.11 -0.60 -7.10
CA VAL A 64 14.25 -1.61 -7.75
C VAL A 64 14.86 -3.00 -7.54
N LYS A 65 14.14 -3.88 -6.84
CA LYS A 65 14.51 -5.28 -6.62
C LYS A 65 13.65 -6.18 -7.51
N PHE A 66 14.26 -6.71 -8.58
CA PHE A 66 13.66 -7.71 -9.43
C PHE A 66 13.62 -9.08 -8.74
N LEU A 67 12.42 -9.61 -8.49
CA LEU A 67 12.26 -10.90 -7.80
C LEU A 67 12.49 -12.10 -8.73
N GLY A 68 12.44 -11.90 -10.04
CA GLY A 68 12.64 -12.93 -11.08
C GLY A 68 11.53 -13.97 -11.18
N LYS A 69 10.46 -13.81 -10.40
CA LYS A 69 9.21 -14.58 -10.47
C LYS A 69 8.10 -13.82 -9.74
N ASN A 70 6.86 -14.11 -10.11
CA ASN A 70 5.69 -13.58 -9.40
C ASN A 70 5.57 -14.21 -8.01
N GLN A 71 5.76 -13.41 -6.95
CA GLN A 71 5.63 -13.85 -5.56
C GLN A 71 4.34 -13.36 -4.90
N GLY A 72 3.45 -12.71 -5.66
CA GLY A 72 2.15 -12.25 -5.19
C GLY A 72 2.19 -11.10 -4.18
N ALA A 73 1.07 -10.90 -3.48
CA ALA A 73 0.85 -9.78 -2.58
C ALA A 73 1.68 -9.85 -1.28
N TYR A 74 2.20 -11.02 -0.92
CA TYR A 74 2.97 -11.25 0.31
C TYR A 74 4.48 -11.42 0.04
N ALA A 75 4.96 -11.00 -1.13
CA ALA A 75 6.32 -11.21 -1.61
C ALA A 75 7.43 -10.85 -0.60
N LEU A 76 7.25 -9.74 0.14
CA LEU A 76 8.18 -9.30 1.18
C LEU A 76 8.43 -10.36 2.25
N TRP A 77 7.39 -11.07 2.67
CA TRP A 77 7.46 -12.01 3.80
C TRP A 77 7.76 -13.45 3.38
N GLU A 78 7.46 -13.79 2.13
CA GLU A 78 7.71 -15.11 1.54
C GLU A 78 9.12 -15.24 0.95
N CYS A 79 9.72 -14.12 0.52
CA CYS A 79 11.06 -14.12 -0.04
C CYS A 79 12.13 -14.05 1.07
N GLY A 80 12.87 -15.14 1.27
CA GLY A 80 13.90 -15.24 2.30
C GLY A 80 15.01 -14.18 2.20
N SER A 81 15.34 -13.73 0.98
CA SER A 81 16.34 -12.70 0.71
C SER A 81 15.88 -11.28 1.05
N LEU A 82 14.62 -11.09 1.48
CA LEU A 82 14.08 -9.79 1.91
C LEU A 82 13.96 -9.66 3.44
N ARG A 83 14.30 -10.70 4.20
CA ARG A 83 14.15 -10.74 5.67
C ARG A 83 14.84 -9.59 6.41
N GLN A 84 15.92 -9.04 5.86
CA GLN A 84 16.61 -7.88 6.45
C GLN A 84 15.74 -6.61 6.46
N LEU A 85 14.79 -6.46 5.52
CA LEU A 85 13.94 -5.27 5.41
C LEU A 85 12.93 -5.17 6.55
N ILE A 86 12.59 -6.29 7.20
CA ILE A 86 11.61 -6.33 8.28
C ILE A 86 12.22 -6.26 9.68
N ARG A 87 13.55 -6.12 9.81
CA ARG A 87 14.22 -6.10 11.13
C ARG A 87 13.96 -4.81 11.92
N GLY A 88 13.72 -3.71 11.23
CA GLY A 88 13.34 -2.42 11.81
C GLY A 88 11.90 -2.07 11.48
N TYR A 89 11.52 -0.82 11.75
CA TYR A 89 10.28 -0.28 11.19
C TYR A 89 10.37 -0.24 9.67
N TYR A 90 9.27 -0.58 9.00
CA TYR A 90 9.18 -0.53 7.54
C TYR A 90 7.74 -0.26 7.13
N VAL A 91 7.55 0.34 5.96
CA VAL A 91 6.25 0.38 5.30
C VAL A 91 6.19 -0.72 4.26
N TYR A 92 5.03 -1.38 4.16
CA TYR A 92 4.69 -2.22 3.02
C TYR A 92 3.35 -1.78 2.44
N THR A 93 3.24 -1.85 1.12
CA THR A 93 2.11 -1.28 0.37
C THR A 93 2.00 -1.89 -1.02
N ASP A 94 0.78 -1.99 -1.53
CA ASP A 94 0.52 -2.09 -2.96
C ASP A 94 0.91 -0.80 -3.69
N SER A 95 1.08 -0.91 -5.01
CA SER A 95 1.53 0.15 -5.92
C SER A 95 0.40 1.02 -6.47
N ASP A 96 -0.86 0.77 -6.10
CA ASP A 96 -2.06 1.37 -6.69
C ASP A 96 -2.81 2.32 -5.74
N LEU A 97 -2.05 2.93 -4.83
CA LEU A 97 -2.56 3.87 -3.82
C LEU A 97 -1.89 5.24 -3.96
N LEU A 98 -2.69 6.31 -3.82
CA LEU A 98 -2.19 7.69 -3.76
C LEU A 98 -2.89 8.50 -2.67
N PRO A 99 -2.26 9.56 -2.15
CA PRO A 99 -2.88 10.42 -1.15
C PRO A 99 -4.19 11.02 -1.65
N ALA A 100 -5.18 11.06 -0.76
CA ALA A 100 -6.36 11.89 -0.95
C ALA A 100 -5.95 13.37 -1.02
N VAL A 101 -6.77 14.20 -1.67
CA VAL A 101 -6.54 15.64 -1.73
C VAL A 101 -6.51 16.22 -0.32
N GLY A 102 -5.43 16.93 0.01
CA GLY A 102 -5.25 17.52 1.34
C GLY A 102 -4.68 16.55 2.40
N CYS A 103 -4.29 15.33 2.03
CA CYS A 103 -3.55 14.44 2.93
C CYS A 103 -2.23 15.10 3.37
N PRO A 104 -1.99 15.28 4.68
CA PRO A 104 -0.76 15.90 5.16
C PRO A 104 0.48 15.03 4.93
N ASP A 105 1.63 15.67 4.70
CA ASP A 105 2.92 15.00 4.44
C ASP A 105 3.61 14.46 5.71
N ASP A 106 3.15 14.84 6.91
CA ASP A 106 3.71 14.39 8.19
C ASP A 106 3.20 13.00 8.64
N PHE A 107 2.47 12.29 7.76
CA PHE A 107 1.83 11.01 8.05
C PHE A 107 2.80 9.95 8.61
N MET A 108 4.03 9.89 8.10
CA MET A 108 5.01 8.87 8.51
C MET A 108 5.46 9.10 9.96
N GLN A 109 5.68 10.37 10.33
CA GLN A 109 6.00 10.74 11.70
C GLN A 109 4.83 10.41 12.62
N ARG A 110 3.60 10.77 12.22
CA ARG A 110 2.39 10.46 12.98
C ARG A 110 2.24 8.96 13.22
N PHE A 111 2.44 8.12 12.21
CA PHE A 111 2.33 6.65 12.37
C PHE A 111 3.40 6.07 13.31
N LEU A 112 4.64 6.57 13.26
CA LEU A 112 5.71 6.16 14.19
C LEU A 112 5.37 6.54 15.64
N GLU A 113 4.86 7.74 15.85
CA GLU A 113 4.43 8.21 17.16
C GLU A 113 3.26 7.38 17.71
N THR A 114 2.29 7.03 16.86
CA THR A 114 1.19 6.13 17.21
C THR A 114 1.71 4.74 17.61
N LEU A 115 2.60 4.11 16.83
CA LEU A 115 3.18 2.81 17.23
C LEU A 115 3.97 2.89 18.55
N ARG A 116 4.59 4.05 18.85
CA ARG A 116 5.27 4.26 20.13
C ARG A 116 4.29 4.38 21.30
N GLN A 117 3.15 5.02 21.10
CA GLN A 117 2.10 5.20 22.10
C GLN A 117 1.29 3.93 22.35
N HIS A 118 1.15 3.08 21.32
CA HIS A 118 0.39 1.83 21.34
C HIS A 118 1.32 0.62 21.09
N PRO A 119 2.14 0.20 22.07
CA PRO A 119 3.11 -0.88 21.89
C PRO A 119 2.47 -2.25 21.57
N GLU A 120 1.17 -2.39 21.79
CA GLU A 120 0.38 -3.56 21.48
C GLU A 120 -0.11 -3.62 20.02
N VAL A 121 -0.01 -2.50 19.29
CA VAL A 121 -0.32 -2.40 17.86
C VAL A 121 0.88 -2.84 17.04
N GLN A 122 0.64 -3.67 16.04
CA GLN A 122 1.69 -4.26 15.21
C GLN A 122 1.90 -3.50 13.90
N LYS A 123 0.88 -2.76 13.44
CA LYS A 123 0.99 -1.84 12.31
C LYS A 123 -0.01 -0.69 12.34
N VAL A 124 0.37 0.45 11.79
CA VAL A 124 -0.47 1.64 11.63
C VAL A 124 -0.42 2.03 10.16
N GLY A 125 -1.56 2.32 9.55
CA GLY A 125 -1.60 2.68 8.14
C GLY A 125 -2.76 3.59 7.78
N PHE A 126 -2.89 3.81 6.48
CA PHE A 126 -3.91 4.69 5.95
C PHE A 126 -5.31 4.08 6.01
N GLY A 127 -6.31 4.91 6.32
CA GLY A 127 -7.68 4.66 5.90
C GLY A 127 -7.82 4.88 4.39
N LEU A 128 -8.85 4.29 3.79
CA LEU A 128 -9.18 4.53 2.38
C LEU A 128 -10.33 5.51 2.29
N LEU A 129 -10.20 6.50 1.40
CA LEU A 129 -11.27 7.44 1.08
C LEU A 129 -12.36 6.71 0.29
N ILE A 130 -13.61 6.78 0.76
CA ILE A 130 -14.73 6.00 0.22
C ILE A 130 -15.94 6.84 -0.19
N ASP A 131 -15.99 8.11 0.19
CA ASP A 131 -17.11 9.00 -0.10
C ASP A 131 -17.01 9.68 -1.48
N ASP A 132 -15.83 9.69 -2.10
CA ASP A 132 -15.58 10.25 -3.44
C ASP A 132 -15.42 9.20 -4.54
N ILE A 133 -15.71 7.93 -4.25
CA ILE A 133 -15.72 6.86 -5.25
C ILE A 133 -16.76 7.20 -6.34
N PRO A 134 -16.41 7.17 -7.64
CA PRO A 134 -17.34 7.47 -8.73
C PRO A 134 -18.57 6.56 -8.76
N ASP A 135 -19.75 7.11 -9.07
CA ASP A 135 -21.01 6.35 -9.13
C ASP A 135 -21.06 5.30 -10.24
N ASP A 136 -20.26 5.45 -11.28
CA ASP A 136 -20.15 4.52 -12.41
C ASP A 136 -19.18 3.35 -12.14
N PHE A 137 -18.48 3.36 -11.00
CA PHE A 137 -17.68 2.23 -10.56
C PHE A 137 -18.60 1.07 -10.12
N GLU A 138 -18.60 -0.01 -10.90
CA GLU A 138 -19.50 -1.16 -10.74
C GLU A 138 -19.54 -1.73 -9.31
N LYS A 139 -18.39 -1.74 -8.61
CA LYS A 139 -18.27 -2.31 -7.27
C LYS A 139 -18.41 -1.28 -6.15
N LYS A 140 -18.79 -0.02 -6.43
CA LYS A 140 -18.87 1.07 -5.43
C LYS A 140 -19.65 0.65 -4.19
N ARG A 141 -20.87 0.13 -4.36
CA ARG A 141 -21.72 -0.26 -3.22
C ARG A 141 -21.04 -1.31 -2.34
N THR A 142 -20.43 -2.33 -2.94
CA THR A 142 -19.72 -3.39 -2.20
C THR A 142 -18.51 -2.82 -1.47
N VAL A 143 -17.70 -2.01 -2.13
CA VAL A 143 -16.53 -1.37 -1.53
C VAL A 143 -16.93 -0.48 -0.35
N VAL A 144 -17.91 0.40 -0.55
CA VAL A 144 -18.40 1.31 0.51
C VAL A 144 -18.92 0.51 1.70
N ILE A 145 -19.72 -0.54 1.49
CA ILE A 145 -20.22 -1.38 2.60
C ILE A 145 -19.09 -2.05 3.36
N THR A 146 -18.13 -2.66 2.65
CA THR A 146 -17.00 -3.36 3.26
C THR A 146 -16.09 -2.40 4.01
N GLU A 147 -15.63 -1.33 3.37
CA GLU A 147 -14.71 -0.38 3.97
C GLU A 147 -15.35 0.39 5.12
N SER A 148 -16.64 0.76 5.04
CA SER A 148 -17.36 1.43 6.13
C SER A 148 -17.36 0.63 7.44
N ALA A 149 -17.19 -0.70 7.38
CA ALA A 149 -17.06 -1.51 8.59
C ALA A 149 -15.79 -1.18 9.39
N TYR A 150 -14.73 -0.69 8.72
CA TYR A 150 -13.47 -0.32 9.33
C TYR A 150 -13.50 1.04 10.06
N TRP A 151 -14.61 1.79 9.93
CA TRP A 151 -14.82 3.08 10.60
C TRP A 151 -15.67 2.96 11.88
N LYS A 152 -15.84 1.75 12.42
CA LYS A 152 -16.77 1.49 13.54
C LYS A 152 -16.13 1.49 14.92
N ARG A 153 -14.80 1.41 15.01
CA ARG A 153 -14.07 1.25 16.29
C ARG A 153 -13.00 2.35 16.46
N PRO A 154 -13.40 3.62 16.68
CA PRO A 154 -12.44 4.70 16.87
C PRO A 154 -11.63 4.48 18.15
N LEU A 155 -10.39 4.95 18.16
CA LEU A 155 -9.63 5.09 19.41
C LEU A 155 -10.26 6.19 20.29
N PRO A 156 -10.25 6.07 21.63
CA PRO A 156 -10.79 7.08 22.53
C PRO A 156 -10.22 8.49 22.33
N GLU A 157 -8.93 8.59 22.01
CA GLU A 157 -8.21 9.82 21.71
C GLU A 157 -8.42 10.33 20.27
N GLY A 158 -9.12 9.56 19.44
CA GLY A 158 -9.47 9.92 18.07
C GLY A 158 -8.36 9.76 17.03
N GLY A 159 -8.69 10.08 15.78
CA GLY A 159 -7.74 10.14 14.66
C GLY A 159 -7.31 8.80 14.06
N PHE A 160 -7.73 7.68 14.66
CA PHE A 160 -7.53 6.31 14.17
C PHE A 160 -8.69 5.39 14.55
N PHE A 161 -8.85 4.30 13.80
CA PHE A 161 -9.79 3.21 14.05
C PHE A 161 -9.06 1.88 14.18
N GLU A 162 -9.49 1.05 15.12
CA GLU A 162 -9.03 -0.33 15.24
C GLU A 162 -9.69 -1.20 14.17
N ALA A 163 -8.94 -1.47 13.10
CA ALA A 163 -9.41 -2.21 11.94
C ALA A 163 -8.25 -2.93 11.24
N PRO A 164 -8.49 -4.12 10.66
CA PRO A 164 -7.45 -4.81 9.91
C PRO A 164 -7.03 -3.98 8.71
N ILE A 165 -5.73 -3.96 8.46
CA ILE A 165 -5.14 -3.50 7.20
C ILE A 165 -4.59 -4.75 6.53
N ASP A 166 -4.77 -4.91 5.23
CA ASP A 166 -4.08 -5.97 4.49
C ASP A 166 -2.77 -5.42 3.92
N THR A 167 -2.69 -5.24 2.60
CA THR A 167 -1.57 -4.66 1.85
C THR A 167 -1.73 -3.17 1.52
N THR A 168 -2.77 -2.51 2.05
CA THR A 168 -2.84 -1.04 2.06
C THR A 168 -1.63 -0.46 2.80
N PHE A 169 -1.12 0.69 2.35
CA PHE A 169 0.03 1.37 2.95
C PHE A 169 -0.02 1.38 4.47
N ALA A 170 0.89 0.63 5.09
CA ALA A 170 1.01 0.55 6.54
C ALA A 170 2.47 0.48 6.97
N LEU A 171 2.76 1.22 8.04
CA LEU A 171 3.98 1.13 8.83
C LEU A 171 3.86 -0.04 9.82
N TYR A 172 4.81 -0.96 9.74
CA TYR A 172 4.92 -2.12 10.59
C TYR A 172 5.95 -1.89 11.69
N ALA A 173 5.65 -2.37 12.89
CA ALA A 173 6.63 -2.50 13.96
C ALA A 173 7.73 -3.52 13.57
N PRO A 174 8.92 -3.43 14.19
CA PRO A 174 10.01 -4.36 13.92
C PRO A 174 9.60 -5.83 14.02
N PHE A 175 10.10 -6.64 13.08
CA PHE A 175 9.93 -8.09 12.97
C PHE A 175 8.50 -8.58 12.68
N GLN A 176 7.53 -7.68 12.56
CA GLN A 176 6.17 -8.07 12.18
C GLN A 176 6.16 -8.56 10.74
N LYS A 177 5.32 -9.56 10.46
CA LYS A 177 5.02 -10.05 9.11
C LYS A 177 3.55 -9.82 8.83
N GLY A 178 3.22 -9.41 7.61
CA GLY A 178 1.84 -9.24 7.20
C GLY A 178 1.08 -10.55 7.09
N GLY A 179 -0.19 -10.41 6.73
CA GLY A 179 -1.19 -11.46 6.84
C GLY A 179 -2.27 -11.09 7.88
N PRO A 180 -3.29 -11.94 8.01
CA PRO A 180 -4.40 -11.71 8.93
C PRO A 180 -3.95 -11.80 10.39
N GLY A 181 -4.68 -11.13 11.28
CA GLY A 181 -4.52 -11.26 12.73
C GLY A 181 -3.53 -10.29 13.38
N LEU A 182 -2.85 -9.44 12.62
CA LEU A 182 -2.12 -8.32 13.19
C LEU A 182 -3.07 -7.29 13.79
N ARG A 183 -2.77 -6.82 15.00
CA ARG A 183 -3.42 -5.64 15.57
C ARG A 183 -3.01 -4.41 14.77
N ALA A 184 -3.99 -3.75 14.19
CA ALA A 184 -3.76 -2.66 13.26
C ALA A 184 -4.64 -1.44 13.57
N LEU A 185 -4.12 -0.27 13.26
CA LEU A 185 -4.85 0.99 13.30
C LEU A 185 -4.88 1.63 11.92
N ARG A 186 -6.08 1.97 11.44
CA ARG A 186 -6.29 2.78 10.24
C ARG A 186 -6.47 4.23 10.63
N SER A 187 -5.80 5.14 9.93
CA SER A 187 -5.98 6.57 10.16
C SER A 187 -7.34 7.08 9.70
N ASP A 188 -7.81 8.10 10.40
CA ASP A 188 -8.94 8.93 10.04
C ASP A 188 -8.49 10.14 9.20
N TYR A 189 -9.45 10.93 8.72
CA TYR A 189 -9.24 12.25 8.15
C TYR A 189 -8.25 13.10 8.97
N PRO A 190 -7.38 13.88 8.31
CA PRO A 190 -7.22 14.03 6.87
C PRO A 190 -6.26 13.00 6.21
N TYR A 191 -5.83 11.97 6.93
CA TYR A 191 -4.80 11.03 6.48
C TYR A 191 -5.43 9.83 5.77
N LEU A 192 -5.77 10.00 4.49
CA LEU A 192 -6.43 8.96 3.70
C LEU A 192 -5.74 8.77 2.35
N LEU A 193 -5.83 7.56 1.80
CA LEU A 193 -5.43 7.25 0.43
C LEU A 193 -6.65 6.94 -0.44
N ARG A 194 -6.52 7.16 -1.74
CA ARG A 194 -7.39 6.62 -2.77
C ARG A 194 -6.80 5.32 -3.30
N HIS A 195 -7.65 4.31 -3.44
CA HIS A 195 -7.34 3.09 -4.17
C HIS A 195 -7.68 3.27 -5.65
N LEU A 196 -6.66 3.51 -6.47
CA LEU A 196 -6.80 4.03 -7.83
C LEU A 196 -7.66 3.16 -8.76
N PRO A 197 -7.64 1.82 -8.68
CA PRO A 197 -8.57 0.97 -9.42
C PRO A 197 -10.06 1.29 -9.24
N TRP A 198 -10.48 1.97 -8.18
CA TRP A 198 -11.88 2.38 -7.99
C TRP A 198 -12.29 3.58 -8.86
N TYR A 199 -11.32 4.26 -9.48
CA TYR A 199 -11.51 5.50 -10.26
C TYR A 199 -11.27 5.30 -11.75
N VAL A 200 -11.05 4.06 -12.21
CA VAL A 200 -10.90 3.75 -13.62
C VAL A 200 -12.28 3.82 -14.29
N GLU A 201 -12.44 4.76 -15.22
CA GLU A 201 -13.69 4.96 -15.97
C GLU A 201 -14.05 3.70 -16.77
N ARG A 202 -15.30 3.25 -16.64
CA ARG A 202 -15.80 2.07 -17.34
C ARG A 202 -15.74 2.28 -18.86
N GLY A 203 -15.08 1.36 -19.57
CA GLY A 203 -14.96 1.42 -21.02
C GLY A 203 -13.88 2.37 -21.55
N ARG A 204 -13.06 2.96 -20.67
CA ARG A 204 -11.85 3.74 -21.02
C ARG A 204 -10.60 3.15 -20.36
N GLU A 205 -10.45 1.84 -20.50
CA GLU A 205 -9.21 1.18 -20.12
C GLU A 205 -8.11 1.62 -21.09
N ASP A 206 -7.09 2.27 -20.53
CA ASP A 206 -5.87 2.55 -21.25
C ASP A 206 -5.07 1.25 -21.51
N ASP A 207 -3.98 1.40 -22.27
CA ASP A 207 -3.14 0.26 -22.63
C ASP A 207 -2.49 -0.40 -21.41
N GLU A 208 -2.23 0.36 -20.33
CA GLU A 208 -1.68 -0.17 -19.09
C GLU A 208 -2.68 -1.07 -18.36
N GLU A 209 -3.91 -0.61 -18.15
CA GLU A 209 -4.96 -1.37 -17.46
C GLU A 209 -5.30 -2.65 -18.23
N ARG A 210 -5.40 -2.56 -19.56
CA ARG A 210 -5.61 -3.73 -20.43
C ARG A 210 -4.46 -4.73 -20.27
N TYR A 211 -3.22 -4.26 -20.39
CA TYR A 211 -2.04 -5.10 -20.25
C TYR A 211 -1.99 -5.76 -18.86
N TYR A 212 -2.23 -5.00 -17.80
CA TYR A 212 -2.25 -5.50 -16.43
C TYR A 212 -3.26 -6.63 -16.28
N ARG A 213 -4.51 -6.47 -16.76
CA ARG A 213 -5.55 -7.51 -16.65
C ARG A 213 -5.23 -8.78 -17.43
N GLU A 214 -4.66 -8.65 -18.63
CA GLU A 214 -4.25 -9.79 -19.45
C GLU A 214 -3.08 -10.59 -18.84
N HIS A 215 -2.22 -9.92 -18.06
CA HIS A 215 -0.99 -10.51 -17.49
C HIS A 215 -1.04 -10.71 -15.97
N ALA A 216 -2.14 -10.31 -15.33
CA ALA A 216 -2.47 -10.67 -13.98
C ALA A 216 -2.86 -12.15 -13.99
N ASN A 217 -1.91 -13.02 -13.63
CA ASN A 217 -2.21 -14.42 -13.33
C ASN A 217 -3.43 -14.48 -12.37
N SER A 218 -4.24 -15.52 -12.49
CA SER A 218 -5.53 -15.78 -11.84
C SER A 218 -5.57 -15.71 -10.28
N PHE A 219 -4.50 -15.25 -9.65
CA PHE A 219 -4.31 -15.04 -8.22
C PHE A 219 -4.46 -13.56 -7.78
N SER A 220 -4.99 -12.67 -8.63
CA SER A 220 -5.41 -11.35 -8.12
C SER A 220 -6.61 -11.54 -7.18
N SER A 221 -6.55 -10.90 -6.02
CA SER A 221 -7.52 -10.91 -4.91
C SER A 221 -8.93 -10.39 -5.26
N SER A 222 -9.28 -10.36 -6.55
CA SER A 222 -10.61 -10.08 -7.07
C SER A 222 -11.55 -11.29 -7.04
N ASN A 223 -11.03 -12.50 -6.78
CA ASN A 223 -11.78 -13.77 -6.78
C ASN A 223 -11.86 -14.43 -5.39
N VAL A 224 -11.98 -13.64 -4.32
CA VAL A 224 -12.44 -14.20 -3.04
C VAL A 224 -13.96 -14.31 -3.09
N ASN A 225 -14.44 -15.49 -3.49
CA ASN A 225 -15.77 -15.94 -3.15
C ASN A 225 -15.92 -15.84 -1.63
N PHE A 226 -16.68 -14.84 -1.17
CA PHE A 226 -17.28 -14.88 0.17
C PHE A 226 -18.33 -15.99 0.17
N ALA A 227 -17.87 -17.23 0.31
CA ALA A 227 -18.71 -18.30 0.79
C ALA A 227 -18.99 -17.99 2.27
N LEU A 228 -20.13 -17.34 2.50
CA LEU A 228 -20.83 -17.40 3.76
C LEU A 228 -20.90 -18.89 4.15
N LYS A 229 -20.27 -19.24 5.27
CA LYS A 229 -20.64 -20.43 6.02
C LYS A 229 -21.26 -19.92 7.32
N ASP A 230 -22.52 -20.33 7.46
CA ASP A 230 -23.35 -20.19 8.66
C ASP A 230 -22.63 -20.66 9.93
#